data_AF-A0A1W1VYB9-F1
#
_entry.id   AF-A0A1W1VYB9-F1
#
_cell.length_a   1.000
_cell.length_b   1.000
_cell.length_c   1.000
_cell.angle_alpha   90.00
_cell.angle_beta   90.00
_cell.angle_gamma   90.00
#
_symmetry.space_group_name_H-M   'P 1'
#
loop_
_entity.id
_entity.type
_entity.pdbx_description
1 polymer ?
#
loop_
_entity_poly.entity_id
_entity_poly.type
_entity_poly.pdbx_seq_one_letter_code
_entity_poly.pdbx_strand_id
1 'polypeptide(L)'
;MKLTLILLVALSVASIAQAKCYTSGFEFWPITKTIKQNSIFLIDGYADSQEIITGLGFTYKVYLRSGAQQIPLIVQQLLVGQVSLTQALLKPQRALDTGKQYELVIEDARNKGLNLAKTYRQETVV
;
A
#
# COMPACT_ATOMS: atom_id res chain seq x y z
N MET A 1 -14.67 -44.86 14.08
CA MET A 1 -15.82 -43.94 13.94
C MET A 1 -15.71 -42.68 14.81
N LYS A 2 -15.28 -42.76 16.09
CA LYS A 2 -15.09 -41.56 16.94
C LYS A 2 -13.94 -40.66 16.48
N LEU A 3 -12.78 -41.23 16.14
CA LEU A 3 -11.59 -40.48 15.70
C LEU A 3 -11.79 -39.78 14.35
N THR A 4 -12.49 -40.43 13.42
CA THR A 4 -12.83 -39.88 12.11
C THR A 4 -13.79 -38.69 12.20
N LEU A 5 -14.74 -38.72 13.15
CA LEU A 5 -15.65 -37.60 13.39
C LEU A 5 -14.90 -36.39 13.97
N ILE A 6 -13.98 -36.63 14.92
CA ILE A 6 -13.15 -35.57 15.51
C ILE A 6 -12.26 -34.93 14.44
N LEU A 7 -11.67 -35.72 13.54
CA LEU A 7 -10.86 -35.21 12.44
C LEU A 7 -11.67 -34.35 11.46
N LEU A 8 -12.91 -34.77 11.14
CA LEU A 8 -13.81 -34.01 10.25
C LEU A 8 -14.24 -32.68 10.87
N VAL A 9 -14.51 -32.67 12.18
CA VAL A 9 -14.84 -31.45 12.93
C VAL A 9 -13.62 -30.52 13.04
N ALA A 10 -12.41 -31.07 13.22
CA ALA A 10 -11.18 -30.28 13.27
C ALA A 10 -10.84 -29.64 11.90
N LEU A 11 -11.10 -30.33 10.78
CA LEU A 11 -10.89 -29.77 9.45
C LEU A 11 -11.89 -28.66 9.11
N SER A 12 -13.15 -28.76 9.55
CA SER A 12 -14.17 -27.75 9.20
C SER A 12 -13.95 -26.41 9.92
N VAL A 13 -13.39 -26.41 11.13
CA VAL A 13 -13.01 -25.17 11.84
C VAL A 13 -11.74 -24.51 11.29
N ALA A 14 -10.94 -25.16 10.44
CA ALA A 14 -9.81 -24.50 9.79
C ALA A 14 -10.25 -23.47 8.73
N SER A 15 -11.44 -23.64 8.15
CA SER A 15 -11.99 -22.81 7.06
C SER A 15 -12.44 -21.41 7.48
N ILE A 16 -12.59 -21.15 8.79
CA ILE A 16 -12.99 -19.84 9.32
C ILE A 16 -11.81 -18.90 9.59
N ALA A 17 -10.57 -19.36 9.41
CA ALA A 17 -9.39 -18.50 9.51
C ALA A 17 -9.25 -17.65 8.23
N GLN A 18 -9.81 -16.44 8.26
CA GLN A 18 -9.62 -15.45 7.20
C GLN A 18 -8.24 -14.79 7.36
N ALA A 19 -7.34 -15.02 6.40
CA ALA A 19 -6.09 -14.29 6.35
C ALA A 19 -6.35 -12.83 5.92
N LYS A 20 -5.57 -11.88 6.45
CA LYS A 20 -5.66 -10.45 6.05
C LYS A 20 -5.50 -10.24 4.54
N CYS A 21 -4.82 -11.17 3.85
CA CYS A 21 -4.61 -11.12 2.41
C CYS A 21 -5.82 -11.58 1.58
N TYR A 22 -6.88 -12.14 2.19
CA TYR A 22 -8.07 -12.60 1.48
C TYR A 22 -8.99 -11.45 1.06
N THR A 23 -8.92 -10.31 1.76
CA THR A 23 -9.75 -9.15 1.50
C THR A 23 -9.02 -8.12 0.64
N SER A 24 -9.74 -7.47 -0.28
CA SER A 24 -9.26 -6.32 -1.04
C SER A 24 -8.82 -5.20 -0.09
N GLY A 25 -7.63 -4.66 -0.32
CA GLY A 25 -7.06 -3.64 0.55
C GLY A 25 -5.63 -3.25 0.20
N PHE A 26 -5.15 -2.24 0.90
CA PHE A 26 -3.83 -1.66 0.71
C PHE A 26 -3.03 -1.68 2.00
N GLU A 27 -1.74 -2.02 1.89
CA GLU A 27 -0.76 -1.78 2.94
C GLU A 27 0.33 -0.84 2.45
N PHE A 28 0.82 0.01 3.34
CA PHE A 28 1.79 1.06 3.03
C PHE A 28 3.02 0.91 3.92
N TRP A 29 4.18 0.87 3.29
CA TRP A 29 5.48 0.95 3.94
C TRP A 29 6.19 2.27 3.56
N PRO A 30 6.92 2.93 4.48
CA PRO A 30 7.18 2.50 5.86
C PRO A 30 5.94 2.53 6.75
N ILE A 31 5.91 1.66 7.76
CA ILE A 31 4.84 1.63 8.77
C ILE A 31 5.05 2.74 9.80
N THR A 32 6.30 3.17 9.97
CA THR A 32 6.68 4.27 10.86
C THR A 32 6.06 5.57 10.37
N LYS A 33 5.67 6.41 11.33
CA LYS A 33 5.20 7.77 11.02
C LYS A 33 6.32 8.71 10.60
N THR A 34 7.57 8.28 10.64
CA THR A 34 8.74 9.11 10.32
C THR A 34 9.48 8.57 9.11
N ILE A 35 9.88 9.47 8.20
CA ILE A 35 10.56 9.15 6.93
C ILE A 35 11.77 10.05 6.67
N LYS A 36 12.81 9.49 6.03
CA LYS A 36 14.00 10.21 5.56
C LYS A 36 13.72 10.96 4.24
N GLN A 37 14.60 11.90 3.87
CA GLN A 37 14.42 12.73 2.67
C GLN A 37 14.37 11.94 1.35
N ASN A 38 15.04 10.78 1.28
CA ASN A 38 15.09 9.92 0.09
C ASN A 38 14.41 8.56 0.36
N SER A 39 13.34 8.57 1.16
CA SER A 39 12.63 7.34 1.54
C SER A 39 12.06 6.63 0.31
N ILE A 40 12.09 5.31 0.40
CA ILE A 40 11.39 4.42 -0.52
C ILE A 40 10.03 4.13 0.10
N PHE A 41 9.01 4.01 -0.74
CA PHE A 41 7.67 3.61 -0.36
C PHE A 41 7.34 2.28 -1.00
N LEU A 42 6.69 1.38 -0.27
CA LEU A 42 6.12 0.16 -0.82
C LEU A 42 4.61 0.22 -0.61
N ILE A 43 3.86 -0.06 -1.66
CA ILE A 43 2.40 -0.13 -1.59
C ILE A 43 1.99 -1.50 -2.08
N ASP A 44 1.31 -2.23 -1.21
CA ASP A 44 0.77 -3.55 -1.49
C ASP A 44 -0.72 -3.41 -1.81
N GLY A 45 -1.19 -4.18 -2.80
CA GLY A 45 -2.60 -4.31 -3.13
C GLY A 45 -2.98 -5.78 -3.19
N TYR A 46 -3.97 -6.16 -2.39
CA TYR A 46 -4.49 -7.53 -2.32
C TYR A 46 -5.79 -7.68 -3.11
N ALA A 47 -6.05 -8.88 -3.62
CA ALA A 47 -7.28 -9.24 -4.34
C ALA A 47 -7.61 -8.22 -5.44
N ASP A 48 -8.76 -7.57 -5.40
CA ASP A 48 -9.20 -6.63 -6.45
C ASP A 48 -8.38 -5.33 -6.46
N SER A 49 -7.64 -5.04 -5.39
CA SER A 49 -6.80 -3.83 -5.30
C SER A 49 -5.52 -3.90 -6.13
N GLN A 50 -5.19 -5.07 -6.70
CA GLN A 50 -4.03 -5.26 -7.58
C GLN A 50 -4.09 -4.40 -8.84
N GLU A 51 -5.29 -4.14 -9.39
CA GLU A 51 -5.46 -3.29 -10.58
C GLU A 51 -4.97 -1.86 -10.30
N ILE A 52 -5.27 -1.34 -9.11
CA ILE A 52 -4.84 0.00 -8.70
C ILE A 52 -3.32 0.06 -8.62
N ILE A 53 -2.67 -0.94 -8.02
CA ILE A 53 -1.20 -1.00 -7.93
C ILE A 53 -0.57 -1.06 -9.32
N THR A 54 -1.12 -1.88 -10.21
CA THR A 54 -0.61 -2.05 -11.58
C THR A 54 -0.75 -0.76 -12.39
N GLY A 55 -1.78 0.04 -12.13
CA GLY A 55 -2.05 1.31 -12.81
C GLY A 55 -1.35 2.53 -12.21
N LEU A 56 -0.56 2.39 -11.14
CA LEU A 56 0.14 3.53 -10.51
C LEU A 56 1.10 4.20 -11.50
N GLY A 57 1.06 5.54 -11.54
CA GLY A 57 1.88 6.36 -12.44
C GLY A 57 1.28 6.56 -13.84
N PHE A 58 0.19 5.86 -14.17
CA PHE A 58 -0.52 6.01 -15.45
C PHE A 58 -1.99 6.38 -15.20
N THR A 59 -2.78 5.39 -14.81
CA THR A 59 -4.22 5.52 -14.55
C THR A 59 -4.47 6.19 -13.20
N TYR A 60 -3.66 5.83 -12.21
CA TYR A 60 -3.74 6.33 -10.85
C TYR A 60 -2.52 7.22 -10.58
N LYS A 61 -2.77 8.49 -10.26
CA LYS A 61 -1.71 9.39 -9.82
C LYS A 61 -1.31 9.03 -8.39
N VAL A 62 -0.02 9.07 -8.12
CA VAL A 62 0.54 8.77 -6.80
C VAL A 62 1.60 9.81 -6.45
N TYR A 63 1.43 10.48 -5.31
CA TYR A 63 2.28 11.59 -4.89
C TYR A 63 2.22 11.81 -3.38
N LEU A 64 3.21 12.56 -2.88
CA LEU A 64 3.21 13.09 -1.52
C LEU A 64 2.68 14.52 -1.53
N ARG A 65 1.72 14.81 -0.66
CA ARG A 65 1.12 16.14 -0.47
C ARG A 65 1.59 16.77 0.83
N SER A 66 1.98 18.04 0.80
CA SER A 66 2.27 18.85 1.99
C SER A 66 1.75 20.28 1.77
N GLY A 67 0.60 20.62 2.38
CA GLY A 67 -0.10 21.86 2.05
C GLY A 67 -0.48 21.93 0.56
N ALA A 68 -0.05 23.00 -0.13
CA ALA A 68 -0.26 23.17 -1.57
C ALA A 68 0.75 22.40 -2.45
N GLN A 69 1.80 21.84 -1.85
CA GLN A 69 2.87 21.15 -2.58
C GLN A 69 2.49 19.70 -2.86
N GLN A 70 2.68 19.27 -4.11
CA GLN A 70 2.57 17.87 -4.52
C GLN A 70 3.92 17.41 -5.09
N ILE A 71 4.43 16.28 -4.62
CA ILE A 71 5.68 15.66 -5.08
C ILE A 71 5.33 14.30 -5.69
N PRO A 72 5.42 14.12 -7.01
CA PRO A 72 5.16 12.83 -7.64
C PRO A 72 6.02 11.71 -7.06
N LEU A 73 5.41 10.54 -6.88
CA LEU A 73 6.11 9.30 -6.57
C LEU A 73 6.29 8.52 -7.88
N ILE A 74 7.53 8.23 -8.23
CA ILE A 74 7.90 7.48 -9.44
C ILE A 74 7.93 6.00 -9.09
N VAL A 75 7.12 5.19 -9.78
CA VAL A 75 7.16 3.73 -9.70
C VAL A 75 8.50 3.26 -10.22
N GLN A 76 9.32 2.69 -9.33
CA GLN A 76 10.62 2.11 -9.65
C GLN A 76 10.46 0.67 -10.14
N GLN A 77 9.52 -0.06 -9.52
CA GLN A 77 9.32 -1.47 -9.81
C GLN A 77 7.89 -1.88 -9.44
N LEU A 78 7.33 -2.79 -10.24
CA LEU A 78 6.14 -3.57 -9.90
C LEU A 78 6.58 -5.01 -9.62
N LEU A 79 6.09 -5.56 -8.51
CA LEU A 79 6.37 -6.91 -8.06
C LEU A 79 5.03 -7.66 -7.99
N VAL A 80 4.81 -8.57 -8.93
CA VAL A 80 3.60 -9.41 -8.95
C VAL A 80 3.89 -10.66 -8.14
N GLY A 81 3.22 -10.79 -7.00
CA GLY A 81 3.34 -11.91 -6.09
C GLY A 81 2.34 -13.03 -6.40
N GLN A 82 2.44 -14.11 -5.62
CA GLN A 82 1.42 -15.15 -5.61
C GLN A 82 0.24 -14.76 -4.72
N VAL A 83 -0.87 -15.49 -4.82
CA VAL A 83 -2.06 -15.33 -3.96
C VAL A 83 -2.64 -13.90 -4.02
N SER A 84 -2.83 -13.40 -5.24
CA SER A 84 -3.50 -12.11 -5.50
C SER A 84 -2.87 -10.92 -4.77
N LEU A 85 -1.54 -10.80 -4.84
CA LEU A 85 -0.77 -9.68 -4.29
C LEU A 85 0.04 -9.02 -5.40
N THR A 86 -0.07 -7.70 -5.52
CA THR A 86 0.84 -6.87 -6.33
C THR A 86 1.42 -5.77 -5.46
N GLN A 87 2.72 -5.51 -5.59
CA GLN A 87 3.43 -4.48 -4.85
C GLN A 87 4.07 -3.47 -5.80
N ALA A 88 4.07 -2.20 -5.41
CA ALA A 88 4.78 -1.14 -6.12
C ALA A 88 5.86 -0.54 -5.23
N LEU A 89 7.10 -0.51 -5.70
CA LEU A 89 8.20 0.23 -5.08
C LEU A 89 8.27 1.63 -5.68
N LEU A 90 8.18 2.67 -4.85
CA LEU A 90 8.16 4.06 -5.31
C LEU A 90 9.23 4.91 -4.65
N LYS A 91 9.68 5.93 -5.38
CA LYS A 91 10.57 6.99 -4.87
C LYS A 91 10.03 8.37 -5.19
N PRO A 92 10.21 9.36 -4.33
CA PRO A 92 9.84 10.73 -4.65
C PRO A 92 10.71 11.25 -5.80
N GLN A 93 10.11 12.00 -6.71
CA GLN A 93 10.80 12.59 -7.87
C GLN A 93 11.94 13.54 -7.44
N ARG A 94 11.89 14.05 -6.21
CA ARG A 94 12.94 14.85 -5.59
C ARG A 94 13.02 14.59 -4.09
N ALA A 95 14.11 15.00 -3.46
CA ALA A 95 14.28 14.94 -2.01
C ALA A 95 13.15 15.70 -1.28
N LEU A 96 12.73 15.14 -0.14
CA LEU A 96 11.71 15.74 0.72
C LEU A 96 12.32 16.83 1.61
N ASP A 97 11.57 17.91 1.79
CA ASP A 97 11.96 19.03 2.64
C ASP A 97 11.82 18.63 4.12
N THR A 98 12.76 19.08 4.95
CA THR A 98 12.83 18.64 6.34
C THR A 98 11.76 19.26 7.23
N GLY A 99 11.33 18.54 8.28
CA GLY A 99 10.34 19.02 9.26
C GLY A 99 8.92 19.15 8.73
N LYS A 100 8.64 18.70 7.49
CA LYS A 100 7.30 18.73 6.90
C LYS A 100 6.51 17.46 7.17
N GLN A 101 5.19 17.60 7.23
CA GLN A 101 4.26 16.48 7.20
C GLN A 101 3.83 16.22 5.75
N TYR A 102 3.84 14.96 5.35
CA TYR A 102 3.45 14.52 4.02
C TYR A 102 2.30 13.51 4.11
N GLU A 103 1.41 13.55 3.13
CA GLU A 103 0.37 12.57 2.92
C GLU A 103 0.62 11.90 1.58
N LEU A 104 0.83 10.58 1.58
CA LEU A 104 0.86 9.79 0.36
C LEU A 104 -0.59 9.65 -0.12
N VAL A 105 -0.86 10.10 -1.33
CA VAL A 105 -2.18 10.07 -1.95
C VAL A 105 -2.14 9.24 -3.21
N ILE A 106 -3.14 8.37 -3.38
CA ILE A 106 -3.48 7.72 -4.64
C ILE A 106 -4.85 8.23 -5.09
N GLU A 107 -4.91 8.77 -6.30
CA GLU A 107 -6.15 9.28 -6.91
C GLU A 107 -6.31 8.74 -8.34
N ASP A 108 -7.53 8.33 -8.69
CA ASP A 108 -7.86 7.95 -10.06
C ASP A 108 -8.02 9.22 -10.91
N ALA A 109 -7.21 9.33 -11.96
CA ALA A 109 -7.24 10.48 -12.86
C ALA A 109 -8.58 10.63 -13.61
N ARG A 110 -9.39 9.57 -13.69
CA ARG A 110 -10.65 9.49 -14.43
C ARG A 110 -11.87 9.60 -13.53
N ASN A 111 -11.77 9.23 -12.25
CA ASN A 111 -12.89 9.18 -11.33
C ASN A 111 -12.50 9.70 -9.92
N LYS A 112 -13.04 10.84 -9.51
CA LYS A 112 -12.71 11.48 -8.22
C LYS A 112 -13.17 10.72 -6.97
N GLY A 113 -13.85 9.58 -7.13
CA GLY A 113 -14.36 8.78 -6.01
C GLY A 113 -13.31 7.98 -5.23
N LEU A 114 -12.14 7.68 -5.83
CA LEU A 114 -11.07 6.97 -5.14
C LEU A 114 -10.04 7.96 -4.56
N ASN A 115 -9.96 8.03 -3.24
CA ASN A 115 -8.93 8.77 -2.52
C ASN A 115 -8.38 7.89 -1.39
N LEU A 116 -7.19 7.33 -1.59
CA LEU A 116 -6.49 6.54 -0.59
C LEU A 116 -5.31 7.35 -0.06
N ALA A 117 -5.23 7.50 1.26
CA ALA A 117 -4.24 8.35 1.88
C ALA A 117 -3.53 7.71 3.08
N LYS A 118 -2.22 7.97 3.21
CA LYS A 118 -1.40 7.61 4.37
C LYS A 118 -0.48 8.76 4.79
N THR A 119 -0.48 9.09 6.07
CA THR A 119 0.26 10.24 6.60
C THR A 119 1.62 9.89 7.21
N TYR A 120 2.62 10.69 6.86
CA TYR A 120 4.02 10.61 7.30
C TYR A 120 4.52 11.97 7.79
N ARG A 121 5.53 11.98 8.67
CA ARG A 121 6.34 13.14 9.05
C ARG A 121 7.77 12.92 8.56
N GLN A 122 8.39 13.95 8.01
CA GLN A 122 9.79 13.89 7.66
C GLN A 122 10.65 14.08 8.93
N GLU A 123 11.74 13.31 9.03
CA GLU A 123 12.72 13.30 10.12
C GLU A 123 13.60 14.57 10.10
N THR A 124 13.51 15.43 11.12
CA THR A 124 14.42 16.56 11.26
C THR A 124 15.84 16.05 11.50
N VAL A 125 16.76 16.33 10.58
CA VAL A 125 18.19 16.09 10.81
C VAL A 125 18.63 17.09 11.88
N VAL A 126 18.94 16.58 13.07
CA VAL A 126 19.58 17.34 14.17
C VAL A 126 21.09 17.23 14.03
#